data_AF-A0A251TT19-F1
#
_entry.id   AF-A0A251TT19-F1
#
_cell.length_a   1.000
_cell.length_b   1.000
_cell.length_c   1.000
_cell.angle_alpha   90.00
_cell.angle_beta   90.00
_cell.angle_gamma   90.00
#
_symmetry.space_group_name_H-M   'P 1'
#
loop_
_entity.id
_entity.type
_entity.pdbx_description
1 polymer ?
#
loop_
_entity_poly.entity_id
_entity_poly.type
_entity_poly.pdbx_seq_one_letter_code
_entity_poly.pdbx_strand_id
1 'polypeptide(L)'
;MGDLIKGRYWQKVADERRKKPYSIVLADKNAPNEEVWTRQIEDMSRSTKASAVPIVPDSEGTDSNPFSLDALAVFIYRVLNRVNHPGNLDKSSPNVGYVLLMFYHLYDMMERFLFFAYQNHSEFESELIERFGSLVKMPLLKSERSPIPDSVKAVLEEGINLYRLHTNRHGRSEPSKGTYAKDWVLWEKQLREVLFRNADYLASIQVLFEIAVDQVLEQLKRIMKGEYVTPISSEKSKFGTIVFAAIDVPVADLHNLLSNISEENNPKVKTFIENNNLQKAHITLAHKRSHGVTAVANYGRFVNQKVPVDVTALLLSDKLAALEAQPGSIDGQKITSKNEWPHLTLWTAQGIPPKEANTLPELVLQGKAKHIEFNPPFTITGVLQFH
;
A
#
# COMPACT_ATOMS: atom_id res chain seq x y z
N MET A 1 6.66 -21.15 16.97
CA MET A 1 6.88 -22.16 15.89
C MET A 1 7.34 -21.57 14.55
N GLY A 2 7.09 -20.28 14.26
CA GLY A 2 7.30 -19.65 12.95
C GLY A 2 8.72 -19.64 12.39
N ASP A 3 9.75 -19.51 13.24
CA ASP A 3 11.15 -19.40 12.81
C ASP A 3 11.78 -20.75 12.44
N LEU A 4 11.24 -21.85 12.99
CA LEU A 4 11.73 -23.21 12.76
C LEU A 4 11.33 -23.76 11.37
N ILE A 5 10.45 -23.06 10.64
CA ILE A 5 9.78 -23.62 9.44
C ILE A 5 10.31 -23.00 8.12
N LYS A 6 11.34 -22.13 8.16
CA LYS A 6 12.06 -21.60 6.97
C LYS A 6 11.14 -21.19 5.81
N GLY A 7 10.17 -20.30 6.08
CA GLY A 7 9.26 -19.77 5.04
C GLY A 7 8.02 -20.61 4.73
N ARG A 8 7.91 -21.84 5.24
CA ARG A 8 6.74 -22.73 4.99
C ARG A 8 5.64 -22.65 6.05
N TYR A 9 5.63 -21.60 6.87
CA TYR A 9 4.72 -21.53 8.03
C TYR A 9 3.24 -21.58 7.60
N TRP A 10 2.85 -20.70 6.67
CA TRP A 10 1.47 -20.62 6.19
C TRP A 10 1.04 -21.87 5.42
N GLN A 11 1.98 -22.54 4.74
CA GLN A 11 1.73 -23.85 4.13
C GLN A 11 1.38 -24.90 5.19
N LYS A 12 2.11 -24.95 6.32
CA LYS A 12 1.77 -25.87 7.41
C LYS A 12 0.42 -25.54 8.06
N VAL A 13 0.10 -24.25 8.23
CA VAL A 13 -1.23 -23.82 8.68
C VAL A 13 -2.30 -24.34 7.72
N ALA A 14 -2.06 -24.24 6.40
CA ALA A 14 -2.96 -24.76 5.38
C ALA A 14 -3.15 -26.28 5.51
N ASP A 15 -2.06 -27.03 5.67
CA ASP A 15 -2.09 -28.49 5.77
C ASP A 15 -2.83 -28.95 7.04
N GLU A 16 -2.58 -28.30 8.18
CA GLU A 16 -3.31 -28.61 9.42
C GLU A 16 -4.79 -28.26 9.31
N ARG A 17 -5.12 -27.12 8.68
CA ARG A 17 -6.52 -26.79 8.37
C ARG A 17 -7.15 -27.88 7.49
N ARG A 18 -6.49 -28.32 6.41
CA ARG A 18 -7.06 -29.37 5.53
C ARG A 18 -7.37 -30.66 6.28
N LYS A 19 -6.56 -31.03 7.27
CA LYS A 19 -6.82 -32.18 8.15
C LYS A 19 -7.99 -31.93 9.10
N LYS A 20 -8.17 -30.69 9.60
CA LYS A 20 -9.20 -30.32 10.59
C LYS A 20 -10.03 -29.13 10.08
N PRO A 21 -10.99 -29.36 9.17
CA PRO A 21 -11.72 -28.28 8.51
C PRO A 21 -12.56 -27.40 9.44
N TYR A 22 -13.08 -27.96 10.52
CA TYR A 22 -13.93 -27.26 11.51
C TYR A 22 -13.12 -26.93 12.77
N SER A 23 -12.04 -26.16 12.61
CA SER A 23 -11.18 -25.78 13.72
C SER A 23 -10.80 -24.30 13.68
N ILE A 24 -10.43 -23.79 14.85
CA ILE A 24 -9.81 -22.48 15.02
C ILE A 24 -8.31 -22.73 15.20
N VAL A 25 -7.49 -22.02 14.41
CA VAL A 25 -6.03 -22.11 14.47
C VAL A 25 -5.48 -20.75 14.85
N LEU A 26 -4.74 -20.67 15.95
CA LEU A 26 -3.97 -19.49 16.29
C LEU A 26 -2.68 -19.46 15.46
N ALA A 27 -2.66 -18.58 14.45
CA ALA A 27 -1.49 -18.36 13.62
C ALA A 27 -0.50 -17.41 14.33
N ASP A 28 0.28 -17.95 15.26
CA ASP A 28 1.38 -17.26 15.96
C ASP A 28 2.58 -16.96 15.03
N LYS A 29 2.42 -15.94 14.17
CA LYS A 29 3.46 -15.38 13.31
C LYS A 29 3.16 -13.93 12.92
N ASN A 30 4.19 -13.08 12.93
CA ASN A 30 4.09 -11.73 12.36
C ASN A 30 3.80 -11.80 10.85
N ALA A 31 2.90 -10.92 10.40
CA ALA A 31 2.58 -10.72 8.99
C ALA A 31 2.70 -9.22 8.69
N PRO A 32 3.93 -8.73 8.44
CA PRO A 32 4.19 -7.29 8.48
C PRO A 32 3.90 -6.52 7.21
N ASN A 33 3.79 -7.20 6.06
CA ASN A 33 3.66 -6.53 4.77
C ASN A 33 2.65 -7.20 3.84
N GLU A 34 2.25 -6.46 2.82
CA GLU A 34 1.25 -6.87 1.83
C GLU A 34 1.62 -8.15 1.10
N GLU A 35 2.91 -8.40 0.84
CA GLU A 35 3.34 -9.63 0.19
C GLU A 35 2.95 -10.86 1.01
N VAL A 36 3.09 -10.81 2.34
CA VAL A 36 2.65 -11.89 3.23
C VAL A 36 1.13 -12.02 3.21
N TRP A 37 0.39 -10.91 3.26
CA TRP A 37 -1.07 -10.94 3.26
C TRP A 37 -1.62 -11.54 1.97
N THR A 38 -1.20 -11.00 0.83
CA THR A 38 -1.72 -11.36 -0.49
C THR A 38 -1.24 -12.75 -0.94
N ARG A 39 0.08 -13.01 -0.90
CA ARG A 39 0.63 -14.23 -1.51
C ARG A 39 0.66 -15.44 -0.59
N GLN A 40 0.41 -15.26 0.71
CA GLN A 40 0.50 -16.36 1.68
C GLN A 40 -0.81 -16.56 2.42
N ILE A 41 -1.33 -15.52 3.08
CA ILE A 41 -2.52 -15.67 3.94
C ILE A 41 -3.80 -15.78 3.11
N GLU A 42 -4.00 -14.90 2.11
CA GLU A 42 -5.17 -14.96 1.24
C GLU A 42 -5.20 -16.25 0.39
N ASP A 43 -4.06 -16.64 -0.19
CA ASP A 43 -3.95 -17.88 -0.96
C ASP A 43 -4.22 -19.12 -0.10
N MET A 44 -3.71 -19.14 1.14
CA MET A 44 -4.02 -20.19 2.12
C MET A 44 -5.51 -20.20 2.44
N SER A 45 -6.10 -19.03 2.72
CA SER A 45 -7.53 -18.88 3.05
C SER A 45 -8.41 -19.37 1.91
N ARG A 46 -8.11 -18.96 0.67
CA ARG A 46 -8.81 -19.38 -0.56
C ARG A 46 -8.71 -20.88 -0.79
N SER A 47 -7.51 -21.45 -0.67
CA SER A 47 -7.29 -22.89 -0.92
C SER A 47 -7.87 -23.80 0.16
N THR A 48 -8.08 -23.30 1.37
CA THR A 48 -8.63 -24.07 2.50
C THR A 48 -10.07 -23.71 2.86
N LYS A 49 -10.63 -22.68 2.23
CA LYS A 49 -11.91 -22.04 2.59
C LYS A 49 -11.94 -21.57 4.05
N ALA A 50 -10.79 -21.15 4.57
CA ALA A 50 -10.69 -20.55 5.89
C ALA A 50 -10.96 -19.05 5.81
N SER A 51 -11.46 -18.48 6.91
CA SER A 51 -11.53 -17.03 7.11
C SER A 51 -10.39 -16.64 8.04
N ALA A 52 -9.43 -15.86 7.54
CA ALA A 52 -8.40 -15.28 8.37
C ALA A 52 -8.96 -14.08 9.14
N VAL A 53 -8.58 -13.94 10.41
CA VAL A 53 -8.96 -12.81 11.26
C VAL A 53 -7.67 -12.18 11.78
N PRO A 54 -7.24 -11.03 11.22
CA PRO A 54 -6.08 -10.32 11.73
C PRO A 54 -6.31 -9.81 13.15
N ILE A 55 -5.28 -9.91 13.98
CA ILE A 55 -5.25 -9.36 15.34
C ILE A 55 -4.11 -8.33 15.36
N VAL A 56 -4.46 -7.06 15.59
CA VAL A 56 -3.52 -5.94 15.53
C VAL A 56 -3.50 -5.23 16.88
N PRO A 57 -2.32 -4.90 17.43
CA PRO A 57 -2.22 -4.06 18.62
C PRO A 57 -2.89 -2.69 18.43
N ASP A 58 -3.75 -2.31 19.37
CA ASP A 58 -4.36 -0.99 19.42
C ASP A 58 -3.39 -0.01 20.07
N SER A 59 -2.73 0.78 19.25
CA SER A 59 -1.61 1.62 19.67
C SER A 59 -1.60 3.02 19.09
N GLU A 60 -2.57 3.39 18.26
CA GLU A 60 -2.42 4.46 17.27
C GLU A 60 -1.21 4.19 16.35
N GLY A 61 -0.91 5.12 15.42
CA GLY A 61 0.28 5.08 14.58
C GLY A 61 0.98 6.44 14.52
N THR A 62 2.02 6.51 13.69
CA THR A 62 2.66 7.76 13.28
C THR A 62 2.22 8.13 11.87
N ASP A 63 2.74 9.24 11.35
CA ASP A 63 2.55 9.66 9.95
C ASP A 63 3.10 8.65 8.92
N SER A 64 3.93 7.70 9.34
CA SER A 64 4.64 6.76 8.46
C SER A 64 4.59 5.30 8.90
N ASN A 65 4.07 5.00 10.09
CA ASN A 65 4.02 3.65 10.61
C ASN A 65 2.66 3.36 11.26
N PRO A 66 2.08 2.16 11.06
CA PRO A 66 0.84 1.79 11.73
C PRO A 66 0.96 1.64 13.25
N PHE A 67 2.18 1.65 13.81
CA PHE A 67 2.40 1.58 15.25
C PHE A 67 3.05 2.86 15.78
N SER A 68 2.59 3.34 16.92
CA SER A 68 3.18 4.50 17.60
C SER A 68 4.55 4.19 18.21
N LEU A 69 5.30 5.25 18.52
CA LEU A 69 6.56 5.11 19.27
C LEU A 69 6.33 4.55 20.69
N ASP A 70 5.17 4.80 21.30
CA ASP A 70 4.78 4.20 22.57
C ASP A 70 4.70 2.68 22.47
N ALA A 71 4.08 2.16 21.41
CA ALA A 71 4.02 0.73 21.17
C ALA A 71 5.40 0.13 20.95
N LEU A 72 6.25 0.77 20.14
CA LEU A 72 7.62 0.34 19.93
C LEU A 72 8.40 0.29 21.26
N ALA A 73 8.29 1.33 22.09
CA ALA A 73 8.92 1.39 23.41
C ALA A 73 8.44 0.24 24.31
N VAL A 74 7.13 0.02 24.38
CA VAL A 74 6.51 -1.06 25.17
C VAL A 74 6.96 -2.44 24.69
N PHE A 75 7.00 -2.68 23.38
CA PHE A 75 7.45 -3.97 22.85
C PHE A 75 8.91 -4.24 23.19
N ILE A 76 9.80 -3.27 23.00
CA ILE A 76 11.22 -3.41 23.37
C ILE A 76 11.32 -3.65 24.88
N TYR A 77 10.62 -2.85 25.70
CA TYR A 77 10.65 -2.99 27.15
C TYR A 77 10.16 -4.36 27.63
N ARG A 78 9.08 -4.89 27.05
CA ARG A 78 8.59 -6.26 27.34
C ARG A 78 9.62 -7.33 26.99
N VAL A 79 10.35 -7.16 25.88
CA VAL A 79 11.44 -8.09 25.50
C VAL A 79 12.62 -7.99 26.46
N LEU A 80 12.97 -6.78 26.91
CA LEU A 80 14.04 -6.57 27.89
C LEU A 80 13.72 -7.10 29.29
N ASN A 81 12.45 -7.37 29.59
CA ASN A 81 12.01 -7.93 30.87
C ASN A 81 11.74 -9.44 30.85
N ARG A 82 11.65 -10.07 29.67
CA ARG A 82 11.42 -11.52 29.57
C ARG A 82 12.72 -12.32 29.60
N VAL A 83 12.59 -13.62 29.87
CA VAL A 83 13.69 -14.59 29.90
C VAL A 83 13.30 -15.86 29.15
N ASN A 84 14.29 -16.53 28.54
CA ASN A 84 14.14 -17.84 27.90
C ASN A 84 13.14 -17.85 26.74
N HIS A 85 13.09 -16.78 25.94
CA HIS A 85 12.18 -16.73 24.79
C HIS A 85 12.70 -17.62 23.64
N PRO A 86 11.86 -18.44 22.99
CA PRO A 86 12.26 -19.20 21.81
C PRO A 86 12.82 -18.29 20.71
N GLY A 87 14.05 -18.55 20.24
CA GLY A 87 14.75 -17.66 19.30
C GLY A 87 15.64 -16.60 19.96
N ASN A 88 15.84 -16.67 21.28
CA ASN A 88 16.78 -15.87 22.07
C ASN A 88 16.57 -14.35 21.98
N LEU A 89 15.38 -13.90 21.61
CA LEU A 89 15.00 -12.48 21.67
C LEU A 89 14.45 -12.17 23.06
N ASP A 90 15.34 -11.99 24.03
CA ASP A 90 15.01 -11.68 25.42
C ASP A 90 16.05 -10.72 26.04
N LYS A 91 16.00 -10.52 27.37
CA LYS A 91 16.91 -9.59 28.06
C LYS A 91 18.40 -9.83 27.82
N SER A 92 18.78 -11.08 27.53
CA SER A 92 20.18 -11.49 27.30
C SER A 92 20.64 -11.23 25.86
N SER A 93 19.71 -10.97 24.94
CA SER A 93 20.05 -10.66 23.55
C SER A 93 20.83 -9.35 23.47
N PRO A 94 21.95 -9.30 22.73
CA PRO A 94 22.75 -8.08 22.61
C PRO A 94 22.15 -7.04 21.66
N ASN A 95 21.16 -7.39 20.84
CA ASN A 95 20.67 -6.54 19.74
C ASN A 95 19.13 -6.46 19.72
N VAL A 96 18.48 -6.34 20.89
CA VAL A 96 17.02 -6.30 21.01
C VAL A 96 16.48 -5.11 20.23
N GLY A 97 17.03 -3.93 20.45
CA GLY A 97 16.59 -2.71 19.79
C GLY A 97 16.65 -2.82 18.27
N TYR A 98 17.78 -3.32 17.72
CA TYR A 98 17.92 -3.52 16.28
C TYR A 98 16.86 -4.47 15.70
N VAL A 99 16.63 -5.62 16.34
CA VAL A 99 15.66 -6.61 15.84
C VAL A 99 14.24 -6.05 15.87
N LEU A 100 13.87 -5.29 16.91
CA LEU A 100 12.55 -4.67 17.01
C LEU A 100 12.39 -3.54 15.98
N LEU A 101 13.43 -2.75 15.74
CA LEU A 101 13.44 -1.76 14.66
C LEU A 101 13.33 -2.42 13.29
N MET A 102 13.97 -3.56 13.06
CA MET A 102 13.80 -4.31 11.81
C MET A 102 12.33 -4.68 11.59
N PHE A 103 11.65 -5.23 12.59
CA PHE A 103 10.22 -5.53 12.48
C PHE A 103 9.38 -4.27 12.30
N TYR A 104 9.63 -3.22 13.08
CA TYR A 104 8.95 -1.93 12.96
C TYR A 104 9.03 -1.39 11.52
N HIS A 105 10.20 -1.49 10.89
CA HIS A 105 10.40 -1.10 9.50
C HIS A 105 9.85 -2.08 8.46
N LEU A 106 9.49 -3.32 8.82
CA LEU A 106 8.76 -4.21 7.91
C LEU A 106 7.28 -3.81 7.80
N TYR A 107 6.75 -3.14 8.83
CA TYR A 107 5.43 -2.51 8.83
C TYR A 107 5.47 -1.07 8.31
N ASP A 108 6.65 -0.43 8.34
CA ASP A 108 6.92 0.79 7.60
C ASP A 108 6.90 0.45 6.11
N MET A 109 5.87 0.89 5.41
CA MET A 109 5.73 0.60 3.98
C MET A 109 6.52 1.59 3.11
N MET A 110 7.48 2.33 3.70
CA MET A 110 8.52 3.07 3.01
C MET A 110 9.66 2.17 2.49
N GLU A 111 9.39 1.32 1.50
CA GLU A 111 10.24 1.11 0.31
C GLU A 111 9.99 -0.24 -0.40
N ARG A 112 9.46 -0.16 -1.63
CA ARG A 112 10.24 -0.39 -2.87
C ARG A 112 9.41 -0.06 -4.12
N PHE A 113 9.96 0.86 -4.91
CA PHE A 113 9.50 1.36 -6.23
C PHE A 113 8.22 2.19 -6.25
N LEU A 114 8.42 3.50 -6.46
CA LEU A 114 7.44 4.53 -6.84
C LEU A 114 6.26 4.75 -5.86
N PHE A 115 6.45 5.76 -5.01
CA PHE A 115 5.44 6.74 -4.60
C PHE A 115 4.24 6.31 -3.72
N PHE A 116 4.38 5.30 -2.87
CA PHE A 116 3.39 5.06 -1.79
C PHE A 116 4.09 4.62 -0.50
N ALA A 117 4.37 5.59 0.37
CA ALA A 117 4.43 5.33 1.80
C ALA A 117 2.98 5.35 2.30
N TYR A 118 2.50 4.31 2.97
CA TYR A 118 1.20 4.35 3.65
C TYR A 118 1.28 5.44 4.73
N GLN A 119 0.31 6.36 4.79
CA GLN A 119 0.45 7.59 5.57
C GLN A 119 -0.30 7.60 6.90
N ASN A 120 -0.91 6.50 7.35
CA ASN A 120 -1.44 6.42 8.71
C ASN A 120 -1.90 4.99 9.12
N HIS A 121 -2.08 4.81 10.43
CA HIS A 121 -2.69 3.64 11.08
C HIS A 121 -4.06 3.24 10.50
N SER A 122 -4.90 4.21 10.11
CA SER A 122 -6.26 3.94 9.62
C SER A 122 -6.27 3.23 8.26
N GLU A 123 -5.32 3.54 7.38
CA GLU A 123 -5.17 2.87 6.08
C GLU A 123 -4.77 1.41 6.25
N PHE A 124 -3.82 1.14 7.14
CA PHE A 124 -3.38 -0.22 7.48
C PHE A 124 -4.54 -1.08 7.98
N GLU A 125 -5.37 -0.55 8.89
CA GLU A 125 -6.55 -1.26 9.38
C GLU A 125 -7.61 -1.46 8.31
N SER A 126 -7.87 -0.43 7.49
CA SER A 126 -8.85 -0.50 6.41
C SER A 126 -8.50 -1.56 5.36
N GLU A 127 -7.22 -1.65 4.99
CA GLU A 127 -6.72 -2.66 4.05
C GLU A 127 -6.92 -4.09 4.58
N LEU A 128 -6.61 -4.31 5.86
CA LEU A 128 -6.85 -5.60 6.52
C LEU A 128 -8.34 -5.96 6.57
N ILE A 129 -9.20 -4.98 6.87
CA ILE A 129 -10.64 -5.16 6.88
C ILE A 129 -11.18 -5.45 5.47
N GLU A 130 -10.73 -4.74 4.43
CA GLU A 130 -11.17 -4.98 3.05
C GLU A 130 -10.83 -6.40 2.60
N ARG A 131 -9.64 -6.89 2.96
CA ARG A 131 -9.15 -8.22 2.54
C ARG A 131 -9.76 -9.37 3.32
N PHE A 132 -9.86 -9.21 4.64
CA PHE A 132 -10.21 -10.31 5.54
C PHE A 132 -11.63 -10.20 6.14
N GLY A 133 -12.34 -9.11 5.84
CA GLY A 133 -13.73 -8.86 6.25
C GLY A 133 -13.92 -8.48 7.72
N SER A 134 -12.91 -8.73 8.57
CA SER A 134 -12.91 -8.40 9.98
C SER A 134 -11.49 -8.11 10.47
N LEU A 135 -11.40 -7.36 11.57
CA LEU A 135 -10.17 -7.02 12.25
C LEU A 135 -10.45 -7.01 13.75
N VAL A 136 -9.55 -7.62 14.52
CA VAL A 136 -9.57 -7.57 15.99
C VAL A 136 -8.50 -6.62 16.46
N LYS A 137 -8.90 -5.62 17.26
CA LYS A 137 -7.97 -4.72 17.94
C LYS A 137 -7.61 -5.30 19.30
N MET A 138 -6.33 -5.58 19.52
CA MET A 138 -5.80 -6.06 20.80
C MET A 138 -5.36 -4.85 21.63
N PRO A 139 -6.05 -4.52 22.74
CA PRO A 139 -5.67 -3.39 23.58
C PRO A 139 -4.21 -3.49 24.02
N LEU A 140 -3.42 -2.48 23.68
CA LEU A 140 -2.02 -2.39 24.09
C LEU A 140 -1.78 -1.20 25.01
N LEU A 141 -2.25 -0.03 24.58
CA LEU A 141 -2.05 1.24 25.27
C LEU A 141 -3.36 1.78 25.84
N LYS A 142 -3.29 2.42 27.00
CA LYS A 142 -4.43 3.16 27.56
C LYS A 142 -4.67 4.43 26.74
N SER A 143 -5.94 4.75 26.50
CA SER A 143 -6.33 5.96 25.77
C SER A 143 -5.92 7.25 26.49
N GLU A 144 -6.09 7.29 27.82
CA GLU A 144 -5.77 8.45 28.67
C GLU A 144 -4.31 8.43 29.17
N ARG A 145 -3.35 8.11 28.29
CA ARG A 145 -1.94 8.02 28.65
C ARG A 145 -1.25 9.39 28.59
N SER A 146 -0.26 9.59 29.46
CA SER A 146 0.62 10.76 29.37
C SER A 146 1.47 10.70 28.10
N PRO A 147 1.88 11.86 27.55
CA PRO A 147 2.78 11.92 26.40
C PRO A 147 4.08 11.16 26.64
N ILE A 148 4.66 10.61 25.57
CA ILE A 148 5.95 9.92 25.60
C ILE A 148 7.05 10.85 26.18
N PRO A 149 7.86 10.39 27.14
CA PRO A 149 8.97 11.18 27.65
C PRO A 149 9.97 11.51 26.55
N ASP A 150 10.45 12.75 26.52
CA ASP A 150 11.39 13.23 25.49
C ASP A 150 12.64 12.34 25.37
N SER A 151 13.14 11.83 26.50
CA SER A 151 14.28 10.90 26.50
C SER A 151 13.99 9.60 25.76
N VAL A 152 12.80 9.02 25.93
CA VAL A 152 12.36 7.79 25.25
C VAL A 152 12.14 8.07 23.77
N LYS A 153 11.48 9.18 23.45
CA LYS A 153 11.25 9.59 22.06
C LYS A 153 12.58 9.77 21.31
N ALA A 154 13.50 10.54 21.88
CA ALA A 154 14.78 10.86 21.26
C ALA A 154 15.63 9.60 20.99
N VAL A 155 15.71 8.67 21.94
CA VAL A 155 16.51 7.44 21.74
C VAL A 155 15.88 6.51 20.68
N LEU A 156 14.55 6.48 20.57
CA LEU A 156 13.89 5.70 19.51
C LEU A 156 14.10 6.33 18.13
N GLU A 157 13.96 7.66 18.02
CA GLU A 157 14.20 8.39 16.77
C GLU A 157 15.66 8.26 16.31
N GLU A 158 16.62 8.32 17.22
CA GLU A 158 18.04 8.03 16.94
C GLU A 158 18.21 6.63 16.36
N GLY A 159 17.57 5.63 16.97
CA GLY A 159 17.61 4.24 16.50
C GLY A 159 17.00 4.06 15.12
N ILE A 160 15.84 4.69 14.86
CA ILE A 160 15.18 4.68 13.56
C ILE A 160 16.10 5.29 12.49
N ASN A 161 16.74 6.43 12.79
CA ASN A 161 17.68 7.07 11.88
C ASN A 161 18.92 6.20 11.62
N LEU A 162 19.48 5.59 12.66
CA LEU A 162 20.60 4.65 12.54
C LEU A 162 20.22 3.41 11.70
N TYR A 163 19.00 2.89 11.88
CA TYR A 163 18.47 1.77 11.07
C TYR A 163 18.41 2.11 9.58
N ARG A 164 17.92 3.31 9.25
CA ARG A 164 17.86 3.80 7.86
C ARG A 164 19.26 3.94 7.27
N LEU A 165 20.19 4.56 7.99
CA LEU A 165 21.59 4.68 7.55
C LEU A 165 22.24 3.32 7.28
N HIS A 166 22.05 2.38 8.21
CA HIS A 166 22.57 1.02 8.08
C HIS A 166 21.96 0.29 6.88
N THR A 167 20.64 0.32 6.74
CA THR A 167 19.92 -0.39 5.67
C THR A 167 20.26 0.17 4.30
N ASN A 168 20.39 1.50 4.17
CA ASN A 168 20.78 2.16 2.91
C ASN A 168 22.17 1.75 2.44
N ARG A 169 23.10 1.57 3.39
CA ARG A 169 24.50 1.26 3.08
C ARG A 169 24.79 -0.23 2.95
N HIS A 170 24.15 -1.04 3.78
CA HIS A 170 24.51 -2.44 3.98
C HIS A 170 23.35 -3.41 3.73
N GLY A 171 22.17 -2.92 3.35
CA GLY A 171 20.97 -3.73 3.15
C GLY A 171 20.59 -4.49 4.43
N ARG A 172 20.37 -5.80 4.30
CA ARG A 172 19.98 -6.69 5.40
C ARG A 172 21.17 -7.25 6.21
N SER A 173 22.33 -6.61 6.14
CA SER A 173 23.52 -7.08 6.87
C SER A 173 23.33 -6.95 8.38
N GLU A 174 23.96 -7.84 9.15
CA GLU A 174 23.90 -7.85 10.62
C GLU A 174 24.45 -6.54 11.24
N PRO A 175 23.85 -6.07 12.35
CA PRO A 175 24.25 -4.81 13.00
C PRO A 175 25.66 -4.89 13.61
N SER A 176 26.13 -6.08 13.98
CA SER A 176 27.46 -6.31 14.53
C SER A 176 28.59 -6.25 13.50
N LYS A 177 28.26 -5.99 12.23
CA LYS A 177 29.20 -5.94 11.10
C LYS A 177 29.02 -4.64 10.32
N GLY A 178 30.09 -4.19 9.69
CA GLY A 178 30.07 -3.01 8.82
C GLY A 178 30.34 -1.70 9.57
N THR A 179 30.07 -0.59 8.89
CA THR A 179 30.54 0.75 9.28
C THR A 179 29.89 1.25 10.57
N TYR A 180 28.67 0.82 10.87
CA TYR A 180 27.86 1.30 12.01
C TYR A 180 27.89 0.37 13.23
N ALA A 181 28.76 -0.65 13.26
CA ALA A 181 28.74 -1.66 14.33
C ALA A 181 28.99 -1.07 15.73
N LYS A 182 29.85 -0.05 15.85
CA LYS A 182 30.11 0.64 17.13
C LYS A 182 28.92 1.49 17.55
N ASP A 183 28.26 2.14 16.59
CA ASP A 183 27.10 3.00 16.85
C ASP A 183 25.92 2.15 17.35
N TRP A 184 25.70 0.96 16.78
CA TRP A 184 24.69 0.02 17.26
C TRP A 184 24.91 -0.41 18.71
N VAL A 185 26.16 -0.72 19.08
CA VAL A 185 26.50 -1.12 20.46
C VAL A 185 26.27 0.03 21.44
N LEU A 186 26.64 1.25 21.06
CA LEU A 186 26.43 2.45 21.89
C LEU A 186 24.93 2.75 22.06
N TRP A 187 24.20 2.77 20.95
CA TRP A 187 22.77 3.04 20.94
C TRP A 187 21.97 2.00 21.73
N GLU A 188 22.25 0.70 21.57
CA GLU A 188 21.55 -0.35 22.31
C GLU A 188 21.75 -0.21 23.83
N LYS A 189 22.97 0.16 24.27
CA LYS A 189 23.24 0.45 25.68
C LYS A 189 22.41 1.64 26.17
N GLN A 190 22.42 2.74 25.42
CA GLN A 190 21.65 3.94 25.75
C GLN A 190 20.14 3.67 25.78
N LEU A 191 19.61 2.94 24.79
CA LEU A 191 18.21 2.52 24.72
C LEU A 191 17.79 1.80 26.00
N ARG A 192 18.57 0.80 26.45
CA ARG A 192 18.28 0.07 27.68
C ARG A 192 18.26 0.99 28.89
N GLU A 193 19.29 1.82 29.05
CA GLU A 193 19.38 2.76 30.15
C GLU A 193 18.21 3.76 30.16
N VAL A 194 17.77 4.25 29.00
CA VAL A 194 16.63 5.16 28.89
C VAL A 194 15.31 4.46 29.21
N LEU A 195 15.07 3.27 28.64
CA LEU A 195 13.81 2.55 28.88
C LEU A 195 13.68 2.13 30.35
N PHE A 196 14.75 1.65 31.00
CA PHE A 196 14.70 1.30 32.42
C PHE A 196 14.57 2.53 33.33
N ARG A 197 15.14 3.68 32.97
CA ARG A 197 14.92 4.94 33.71
C ARG A 197 13.46 5.43 33.60
N ASN A 198 12.76 5.07 32.54
CA ASN A 198 11.36 5.43 32.31
C ASN A 198 10.40 4.24 32.56
N ALA A 199 10.80 3.26 33.37
CA ALA A 199 10.01 2.04 33.62
C ALA A 199 8.61 2.32 34.17
N ASP A 200 8.46 3.29 35.08
CA ASP A 200 7.17 3.67 35.66
C ASP A 200 6.21 4.20 34.60
N TYR A 201 6.71 5.05 33.70
CA TYR A 201 5.94 5.53 32.55
C TYR A 201 5.49 4.35 31.67
N LEU A 202 6.44 3.52 31.24
CA LEU A 202 6.16 2.39 30.34
C LEU A 202 5.19 1.38 30.96
N ALA A 203 5.26 1.15 32.28
CA ALA A 203 4.31 0.31 33.00
C ALA A 203 2.91 0.96 33.07
N SER A 204 2.86 2.28 33.30
CA SER A 204 1.60 3.01 33.51
C SER A 204 0.71 3.06 32.27
N ILE A 205 1.30 3.14 31.06
CA ILE A 205 0.56 3.32 29.81
C ILE A 205 -0.02 2.02 29.23
N GLN A 206 0.41 0.86 29.74
CA GLN A 206 0.00 -0.44 29.21
C GLN A 206 -1.38 -0.87 29.71
N VAL A 207 -2.17 -1.49 28.84
CA VAL A 207 -3.38 -2.23 29.25
C VAL A 207 -2.97 -3.55 29.93
N LEU A 208 -3.69 -3.92 31.00
CA LEU A 208 -3.47 -5.19 31.70
C LEU A 208 -3.76 -6.38 30.78
N PHE A 209 -2.99 -7.45 30.95
CA PHE A 209 -3.05 -8.62 30.08
C PHE A 209 -4.42 -9.27 30.08
N GLU A 210 -5.03 -9.43 31.24
CA GLU A 210 -6.34 -10.05 31.44
C GLU A 210 -7.43 -9.26 30.70
N ILE A 211 -7.38 -7.92 30.80
CA ILE A 211 -8.31 -7.03 30.09
C ILE A 211 -8.14 -7.16 28.57
N ALA A 212 -6.89 -7.19 28.09
CA ALA A 212 -6.63 -7.35 26.66
C ALA A 212 -7.14 -8.70 26.12
N VAL A 213 -6.94 -9.78 26.88
CA VAL A 213 -7.44 -11.11 26.53
C VAL A 213 -8.97 -11.13 26.49
N ASP A 214 -9.64 -10.61 27.52
CA ASP A 214 -11.10 -10.59 27.59
C ASP A 214 -11.72 -9.81 26.42
N GLN A 215 -11.14 -8.65 26.08
CA GLN A 215 -11.62 -7.84 24.96
C GLN A 215 -11.38 -8.49 23.58
N VAL A 216 -10.23 -9.15 23.39
CA VAL A 216 -9.95 -9.92 22.17
C VAL A 216 -10.92 -11.09 22.03
N LEU A 217 -11.18 -11.82 23.12
CA LEU A 217 -12.13 -12.94 23.12
C LEU A 217 -13.56 -12.48 22.82
N GLU A 218 -14.00 -11.36 23.39
CA GLU A 218 -15.31 -10.76 23.08
C GLU A 218 -15.44 -10.39 21.60
N GLN A 219 -14.42 -9.76 21.01
CA GLN A 219 -14.40 -9.42 19.58
C GLN A 219 -14.46 -10.69 18.70
N LEU A 220 -13.65 -11.71 19.02
CA LEU A 220 -13.66 -12.97 18.28
C LEU A 220 -15.02 -13.68 18.36
N LYS A 221 -15.67 -13.70 19.54
CA LYS A 221 -17.02 -14.26 19.70
C LYS A 221 -18.04 -13.54 18.81
N ARG A 222 -17.98 -12.20 18.73
CA ARG A 222 -18.87 -11.42 17.85
C ARG A 222 -18.64 -11.76 16.38
N ILE A 223 -17.38 -11.87 15.95
CA ILE A 223 -17.04 -12.30 14.57
C ILE A 223 -17.61 -13.68 14.29
N MET A 224 -17.43 -14.65 15.20
CA MET A 224 -17.96 -16.01 15.03
C MET A 224 -19.49 -16.06 14.93
N LYS A 225 -20.20 -15.15 15.59
CA LYS A 225 -21.66 -15.04 15.51
C LYS A 225 -22.16 -14.26 14.29
N GLY A 226 -21.25 -13.69 13.49
CA GLY A 226 -21.61 -12.79 12.38
C GLY A 226 -22.09 -11.40 12.85
N GLU A 227 -21.87 -11.06 14.12
CA GLU A 227 -22.24 -9.78 14.74
C GLU A 227 -21.16 -8.71 14.57
N TYR A 228 -20.12 -9.00 13.79
CA TYR A 228 -19.06 -8.03 13.51
C TYR A 228 -19.60 -6.93 12.60
N VAL A 229 -19.82 -5.76 13.19
CA VAL A 229 -20.08 -4.54 12.44
C VAL A 229 -18.73 -4.02 11.98
N THR A 230 -18.46 -4.13 10.68
CA THR A 230 -17.33 -3.43 10.08
C THR A 230 -17.45 -1.96 10.46
N PRO A 231 -16.43 -1.36 11.13
CA PRO A 231 -16.42 0.08 11.38
C PRO A 231 -16.77 0.76 10.08
N ILE A 232 -17.91 1.44 10.06
CA ILE A 232 -18.37 2.15 8.88
C ILE A 232 -17.37 3.29 8.74
N SER A 233 -16.34 3.12 7.91
CA SER A 233 -15.76 4.27 7.25
C SER A 233 -16.95 4.97 6.59
N SER A 234 -17.14 6.24 6.90
CA SER A 234 -18.29 7.05 6.52
C SER A 234 -18.44 7.26 4.99
N GLU A 235 -17.89 6.34 4.19
CA GLU A 235 -18.04 6.23 2.74
C GLU A 235 -18.22 4.76 2.31
N LYS A 236 -19.05 3.98 3.02
CA LYS A 236 -19.75 2.85 2.38
C LYS A 236 -20.70 3.39 1.30
N SER A 237 -20.14 3.84 0.20
CA SER A 237 -20.84 4.33 -0.98
C SER A 237 -19.99 4.01 -2.22
N LYS A 238 -20.27 2.88 -2.87
CA LYS A 238 -19.88 2.53 -4.25
C LYS A 238 -18.40 2.25 -4.58
N PHE A 239 -17.45 2.29 -3.65
CA PHE A 239 -16.02 2.09 -3.96
C PHE A 239 -15.54 0.65 -4.12
N GLY A 240 -16.26 -0.37 -3.64
CA GLY A 240 -15.86 -1.77 -3.76
C GLY A 240 -15.80 -2.30 -5.21
N THR A 241 -16.51 -1.64 -6.13
CA THR A 241 -16.54 -1.96 -7.58
C THR A 241 -15.60 -1.12 -8.42
N ILE A 242 -14.93 -0.12 -7.85
CA ILE A 242 -14.10 0.81 -8.62
C ILE A 242 -12.75 0.15 -8.92
N VAL A 243 -12.55 -0.14 -10.20
CA VAL A 243 -11.36 -0.71 -10.80
C VAL A 243 -10.35 0.39 -11.15
N PHE A 244 -10.80 1.56 -11.62
CA PHE A 244 -9.90 2.66 -11.97
C PHE A 244 -10.58 4.05 -11.96
N ALA A 245 -9.77 5.10 -11.86
CA ALA A 245 -10.14 6.49 -12.06
C ALA A 245 -9.70 6.93 -13.45
N ALA A 246 -10.58 7.61 -14.17
CA ALA A 246 -10.28 8.11 -15.50
C ALA A 246 -10.97 9.44 -15.79
N ILE A 247 -10.49 10.13 -16.81
CA ILE A 247 -11.19 11.25 -17.43
C ILE A 247 -11.93 10.71 -18.64
N ASP A 248 -13.26 10.64 -18.56
CA ASP A 248 -14.10 10.24 -19.67
C ASP A 248 -14.22 11.39 -20.67
N VAL A 249 -13.91 11.10 -21.92
CA VAL A 249 -13.93 12.06 -23.01
C VAL A 249 -15.10 11.71 -23.93
N PRO A 250 -15.97 12.69 -24.27
CA PRO A 250 -17.02 12.46 -25.26
C PRO A 250 -16.42 12.02 -26.61
N VAL A 251 -16.91 10.90 -27.14
CA VAL A 251 -16.45 10.35 -28.43
C VAL A 251 -16.66 11.34 -29.58
N ALA A 252 -17.72 12.16 -29.52
CA ALA A 252 -17.96 13.22 -30.51
C ALA A 252 -16.83 14.26 -30.58
N ASP A 253 -16.28 14.66 -29.43
CA ASP A 253 -15.16 15.62 -29.37
C ASP A 253 -13.89 15.02 -29.97
N LEU A 254 -13.68 13.72 -29.76
CA LEU A 254 -12.57 12.99 -30.39
C LEU A 254 -12.75 12.84 -31.89
N HIS A 255 -13.96 12.58 -32.39
CA HIS A 255 -14.21 12.54 -33.84
C HIS A 255 -13.98 13.90 -34.50
N ASN A 256 -14.35 14.99 -33.84
CA ASN A 256 -14.06 16.34 -34.33
C ASN A 256 -12.55 16.61 -34.36
N LEU A 257 -11.83 16.26 -33.28
CA LEU A 257 -10.38 16.38 -33.21
C LEU A 257 -9.68 15.56 -34.31
N LEU A 258 -10.07 14.28 -34.46
CA LEU A 258 -9.49 13.37 -35.45
C LEU A 258 -9.80 13.82 -36.88
N SER A 259 -11.00 14.33 -37.15
CA SER A 259 -11.36 14.89 -38.45
C SER A 259 -10.43 16.05 -38.83
N ASN A 260 -10.16 16.97 -37.90
CA ASN A 260 -9.22 18.07 -38.13
C ASN A 260 -7.79 17.57 -38.41
N ILE A 261 -7.33 16.54 -37.70
CA ILE A 261 -6.01 15.94 -37.95
C ILE A 261 -5.93 15.24 -39.31
N SER A 262 -7.05 14.68 -39.80
CA SER A 262 -7.11 13.97 -41.08
C SER A 262 -6.94 14.90 -42.30
N GLU A 263 -7.26 16.19 -42.14
CA GLU A 263 -7.10 17.21 -43.18
C GLU A 263 -5.62 17.60 -43.39
N GLU A 264 -4.73 17.33 -42.43
CA GLU A 264 -3.29 17.63 -42.47
C GLU A 264 -2.41 16.53 -43.13
N ASN A 265 -3.01 15.66 -43.97
CA ASN A 265 -2.32 14.77 -44.92
C ASN A 265 -1.40 13.65 -44.35
N ASN A 266 -1.94 12.77 -43.51
CA ASN A 266 -1.35 11.43 -43.31
C ASN A 266 -2.35 10.32 -43.72
N PRO A 267 -2.15 9.63 -44.87
CA PRO A 267 -3.07 8.61 -45.39
C PRO A 267 -3.35 7.47 -44.39
N LYS A 268 -2.37 7.13 -43.55
CA LYS A 268 -2.54 6.11 -42.49
C LYS A 268 -3.48 6.60 -41.38
N VAL A 269 -3.47 7.89 -41.06
CA VAL A 269 -4.36 8.48 -40.05
C VAL A 269 -5.79 8.56 -40.58
N LYS A 270 -5.98 8.96 -41.85
CA LYS A 270 -7.31 9.00 -42.48
C LYS A 270 -7.97 7.62 -42.56
N THR A 271 -7.24 6.62 -43.05
CA THR A 271 -7.73 5.22 -43.14
C THR A 271 -8.03 4.65 -41.74
N PHE A 272 -7.27 5.06 -40.73
CA PHE A 272 -7.49 4.66 -39.34
C PHE A 272 -8.78 5.26 -38.76
N ILE A 273 -9.03 6.56 -38.99
CA ILE A 273 -10.21 7.27 -38.50
C ILE A 273 -11.50 6.71 -39.12
N GLU A 274 -11.49 6.41 -40.41
CA GLU A 274 -12.65 5.88 -41.14
C GLU A 274 -13.08 4.48 -40.67
N ASN A 275 -12.17 3.70 -40.07
CA ASN A 275 -12.42 2.32 -39.62
C ASN A 275 -12.54 2.18 -38.09
N ASN A 276 -12.54 3.28 -37.34
CA ASN A 276 -12.55 3.24 -35.87
C ASN A 276 -13.98 3.31 -35.30
N ASN A 277 -14.39 2.26 -34.58
CA ASN A 277 -15.66 2.19 -33.84
C ASN A 277 -15.47 2.41 -32.34
N LEU A 278 -14.92 3.56 -31.96
CA LEU A 278 -14.68 3.92 -30.56
C LEU A 278 -16.02 4.10 -29.81
N GLN A 279 -16.38 3.16 -28.94
CA GLN A 279 -17.63 3.29 -28.16
C GLN A 279 -17.47 4.10 -26.88
N LYS A 280 -16.26 4.08 -26.30
CA LYS A 280 -15.91 4.78 -25.06
C LYS A 280 -14.48 5.25 -25.17
N ALA A 281 -14.22 6.42 -24.62
CA ALA A 281 -12.91 7.01 -24.62
C ALA A 281 -12.60 7.60 -23.25
N HIS A 282 -11.46 7.22 -22.70
CA HIS A 282 -11.06 7.69 -21.39
C HIS A 282 -9.55 7.76 -21.28
N ILE A 283 -9.07 8.65 -20.42
CA ILE A 283 -7.66 8.75 -20.02
C ILE A 283 -7.57 8.16 -18.64
N THR A 284 -6.92 7.01 -18.50
CA THR A 284 -6.73 6.40 -17.18
C THR A 284 -5.80 7.27 -16.35
N LEU A 285 -6.29 7.70 -15.18
CA LEU A 285 -5.51 8.45 -14.20
C LEU A 285 -4.86 7.50 -13.20
N ALA A 286 -5.62 6.54 -12.68
CA ALA A 286 -5.06 5.49 -11.84
C ALA A 286 -5.88 4.21 -11.91
N HIS A 287 -5.23 3.05 -11.77
CA HIS A 287 -5.88 1.75 -11.80
C HIS A 287 -5.59 1.00 -10.50
N LYS A 288 -6.62 0.44 -9.84
CA LYS A 288 -6.54 -0.25 -8.54
C LYS A 288 -5.43 -1.30 -8.50
N ARG A 289 -5.34 -2.13 -9.54
CA ARG A 289 -4.30 -3.17 -9.67
C ARG A 289 -2.86 -2.65 -9.80
N SER A 290 -2.67 -1.48 -10.41
CA SER A 290 -1.32 -0.95 -10.69
C SER A 290 -0.87 0.06 -9.65
N HIS A 291 -1.81 0.82 -9.08
CA HIS A 291 -1.51 1.98 -8.23
C HIS A 291 -2.17 1.89 -6.83
N GLY A 292 -2.98 0.87 -6.56
CA GLY A 292 -3.68 0.70 -5.29
C GLY A 292 -5.03 1.43 -5.22
N VAL A 293 -5.85 1.08 -4.22
CA VAL A 293 -7.19 1.64 -4.00
C VAL A 293 -7.13 3.13 -3.71
N THR A 294 -6.21 3.56 -2.85
CA THR A 294 -6.07 4.96 -2.45
C THR A 294 -5.67 5.87 -3.61
N ALA A 295 -4.81 5.40 -4.52
CA ALA A 295 -4.46 6.17 -5.71
C ALA A 295 -5.68 6.48 -6.58
N VAL A 296 -6.62 5.53 -6.67
CA VAL A 296 -7.91 5.72 -7.33
C VAL A 296 -8.80 6.63 -6.49
N ALA A 297 -8.94 6.38 -5.19
CA ALA A 297 -9.80 7.13 -4.28
C ALA A 297 -9.41 8.61 -4.14
N ASN A 298 -8.14 8.97 -4.31
CA ASN A 298 -7.65 10.36 -4.27
C ASN A 298 -8.28 11.27 -5.32
N TYR A 299 -8.83 10.68 -6.40
CA TYR A 299 -9.60 11.42 -7.39
C TYR A 299 -11.07 11.62 -6.98
N GLY A 300 -11.50 11.04 -5.86
CA GLY A 300 -12.88 11.05 -5.37
C GLY A 300 -13.46 12.46 -5.22
N ARG A 301 -12.64 13.39 -4.70
CA ARG A 301 -13.00 14.81 -4.57
C ARG A 301 -13.24 15.51 -5.92
N PHE A 302 -12.76 14.95 -7.02
CA PHE A 302 -12.87 15.52 -8.36
C PHE A 302 -13.91 14.79 -9.25
N VAL A 303 -14.58 13.77 -8.74
CA VAL A 303 -15.55 12.99 -9.52
C VAL A 303 -16.70 13.88 -9.99
N ASN A 304 -17.16 13.66 -11.21
CA ASN A 304 -18.15 14.46 -11.93
C ASN A 304 -17.69 15.89 -12.29
N GLN A 305 -16.46 16.26 -11.98
CA GLN A 305 -15.92 17.57 -12.37
C GLN A 305 -15.31 17.51 -13.77
N LYS A 306 -15.43 18.63 -14.49
CA LYS A 306 -14.86 18.78 -15.82
C LYS A 306 -13.36 19.08 -15.71
N VAL A 307 -12.56 18.35 -16.47
CA VAL A 307 -11.10 18.51 -16.54
C VAL A 307 -10.74 18.91 -17.97
N PRO A 308 -10.09 20.07 -18.18
CA PRO A 308 -9.46 20.35 -19.47
C PRO A 308 -8.28 19.41 -19.66
N VAL A 309 -8.10 18.88 -20.86
CA VAL A 309 -7.03 17.97 -21.23
C VAL A 309 -6.39 18.48 -22.50
N ASP A 310 -5.08 18.72 -22.45
CA ASP A 310 -4.31 19.06 -23.63
C ASP A 310 -3.84 17.78 -24.32
N VAL A 311 -4.20 17.64 -25.59
CA VAL A 311 -3.75 16.56 -26.46
C VAL A 311 -2.57 17.04 -27.27
N THR A 312 -1.40 16.44 -27.01
CA THR A 312 -0.11 16.93 -27.53
C THR A 312 0.41 16.14 -28.71
N ALA A 313 0.02 14.87 -28.86
CA ALA A 313 0.49 14.05 -29.95
C ALA A 313 -0.42 12.85 -30.25
N LEU A 314 -0.27 12.29 -31.45
CA LEU A 314 -0.80 10.99 -31.86
C LEU A 314 0.35 10.00 -32.06
N LEU A 315 0.29 8.87 -31.37
CA LEU A 315 1.23 7.75 -31.55
C LEU A 315 0.51 6.60 -32.23
N LEU A 316 1.09 6.08 -33.30
CA LEU A 316 0.50 4.99 -34.08
C LEU A 316 1.54 3.97 -34.53
N SER A 317 1.19 2.69 -34.41
CA SER A 317 1.90 1.55 -34.97
C SER A 317 0.93 0.74 -35.83
N ASP A 318 1.39 -0.35 -36.44
CA ASP A 318 0.51 -1.24 -37.20
C ASP A 318 -0.50 -2.00 -36.29
N LYS A 319 -0.36 -1.92 -34.96
CA LYS A 319 -1.14 -2.69 -33.98
C LYS A 319 -1.87 -1.85 -32.92
N LEU A 320 -1.48 -0.60 -32.73
CA LEU A 320 -1.90 0.25 -31.61
C LEU A 320 -1.96 1.70 -32.06
N ALA A 321 -2.93 2.45 -31.56
CA ALA A 321 -2.99 3.89 -31.71
C ALA A 321 -3.53 4.55 -30.44
N ALA A 322 -2.89 5.63 -30.00
CA ALA A 322 -3.31 6.40 -28.83
C ALA A 322 -2.89 7.87 -28.95
N LEU A 323 -3.68 8.74 -28.31
CA LEU A 323 -3.38 10.16 -28.15
C LEU A 323 -2.63 10.37 -26.85
N GLU A 324 -1.53 11.09 -26.89
CA GLU A 324 -0.87 11.60 -25.70
C GLU A 324 -1.70 12.73 -25.10
N ALA A 325 -1.91 12.67 -23.79
CA ALA A 325 -2.80 13.57 -23.07
C ALA A 325 -2.14 14.14 -21.82
N GLN A 326 -2.38 15.41 -21.55
CA GLN A 326 -1.93 16.11 -20.36
C GLN A 326 -3.15 16.69 -19.63
N PRO A 327 -3.60 16.06 -18.54
CA PRO A 327 -4.67 16.61 -17.72
C PRO A 327 -4.28 17.98 -17.14
N GLY A 328 -5.21 18.92 -17.21
CA GLY A 328 -5.07 20.27 -16.67
C GLY A 328 -5.42 20.36 -15.18
N SER A 329 -6.03 21.48 -14.78
CA SER A 329 -6.33 21.78 -13.38
C SER A 329 -7.83 21.96 -13.13
N ILE A 330 -8.27 21.58 -11.93
CA ILE A 330 -9.60 21.91 -11.37
C ILE A 330 -9.36 22.85 -10.18
N ASP A 331 -10.01 24.01 -10.15
CA ASP A 331 -9.92 24.98 -9.04
C ASP A 331 -8.47 25.30 -8.63
N GLY A 332 -7.58 25.43 -9.62
CA GLY A 332 -6.15 25.68 -9.41
C GLY A 332 -5.32 24.45 -8.99
N GLN A 333 -5.95 23.30 -8.72
CA GLN A 333 -5.27 22.04 -8.41
C GLN A 333 -5.00 21.25 -9.69
N LYS A 334 -3.73 21.01 -9.98
CA LYS A 334 -3.31 20.21 -11.14
C LYS A 334 -3.72 18.74 -10.98
N ILE A 335 -4.49 18.22 -11.92
CA ILE A 335 -4.80 16.80 -12.02
C ILE A 335 -3.60 16.11 -12.65
N THR A 336 -3.04 15.12 -11.97
CA THR A 336 -1.90 14.34 -12.48
C THR A 336 -2.34 12.90 -12.65
N SER A 337 -1.96 12.27 -13.77
CA SER A 337 -2.10 10.82 -13.91
C SER A 337 -0.95 10.12 -13.19
N LYS A 338 -1.21 8.91 -12.71
CA LYS A 338 -0.21 8.00 -12.16
C LYS A 338 0.50 7.18 -13.23
N ASN A 339 -0.05 7.12 -14.44
CA ASN A 339 0.65 6.54 -15.58
C ASN A 339 1.78 7.49 -16.02
N GLU A 340 2.99 6.96 -16.24
CA GLU A 340 4.15 7.73 -16.73
C GLU A 340 3.84 8.44 -18.04
N TRP A 341 3.04 7.79 -18.89
CA TRP A 341 2.55 8.32 -20.15
C TRP A 341 1.03 8.32 -20.14
N PRO A 342 0.39 9.44 -19.73
CA PRO A 342 -1.06 9.55 -19.76
C PRO A 342 -1.53 9.65 -21.21
N HIS A 343 -2.44 8.76 -21.57
CA HIS A 343 -2.89 8.64 -22.96
C HIS A 343 -4.35 8.20 -23.04
N LEU A 344 -4.93 8.43 -24.21
CA LEU A 344 -6.24 7.93 -24.60
C LEU A 344 -6.04 6.89 -25.71
N THR A 345 -6.39 5.64 -25.44
CA THR A 345 -6.30 4.58 -26.44
C THR A 345 -7.41 4.76 -27.48
N LEU A 346 -7.03 4.92 -28.75
CA LEU A 346 -7.97 5.03 -29.86
C LEU A 346 -8.31 3.66 -30.44
N TRP A 347 -7.34 2.75 -30.52
CA TRP A 347 -7.53 1.44 -31.15
C TRP A 347 -6.43 0.45 -30.80
N THR A 348 -6.80 -0.83 -30.85
CA THR A 348 -5.91 -1.98 -30.75
C THR A 348 -6.30 -3.02 -31.80
N ALA A 349 -5.32 -3.67 -32.42
CA ALA A 349 -5.58 -4.82 -33.28
C ALA A 349 -6.27 -5.96 -32.51
N GLN A 350 -6.98 -6.82 -33.24
CA GLN A 350 -7.72 -7.93 -32.65
C GLN A 350 -6.84 -8.81 -31.76
N GLY A 351 -7.31 -9.09 -30.53
CA GLY A 351 -6.59 -9.89 -29.55
C GLY A 351 -5.53 -9.13 -28.74
N ILE A 352 -5.31 -7.84 -29.02
CA ILE A 352 -4.39 -7.00 -28.26
C ILE A 352 -5.18 -6.21 -27.21
N PRO A 353 -4.86 -6.33 -25.91
CA PRO A 353 -5.57 -5.59 -24.88
C PRO A 353 -5.16 -4.10 -24.89
N PRO A 354 -6.06 -3.16 -24.54
CA PRO A 354 -5.76 -1.72 -24.48
C PRO A 354 -4.54 -1.35 -23.65
N LYS A 355 -4.22 -2.14 -22.61
CA LYS A 355 -3.03 -1.92 -21.76
C LYS A 355 -1.72 -1.90 -22.56
N GLU A 356 -1.63 -2.61 -23.69
CA GLU A 356 -0.42 -2.62 -24.53
C GLU A 356 -0.13 -1.25 -25.15
N ALA A 357 -1.10 -0.34 -25.23
CA ALA A 357 -0.88 1.03 -25.70
C ALA A 357 0.20 1.78 -24.89
N ASN A 358 0.41 1.43 -23.61
CA ASN A 358 1.49 1.99 -22.78
C ASN A 358 2.90 1.78 -23.38
N THR A 359 3.07 0.83 -24.30
CA THR A 359 4.37 0.56 -24.96
C THR A 359 4.65 1.45 -26.16
N LEU A 360 3.68 2.25 -26.62
CA LEU A 360 3.82 3.10 -27.80
C LEU A 360 5.02 4.06 -27.75
N PRO A 361 5.33 4.76 -26.62
CA PRO A 361 6.53 5.59 -26.54
C PRO A 361 7.82 4.80 -26.79
N GLU A 362 7.93 3.58 -26.26
CA GLU A 362 9.08 2.71 -26.48
C GLU A 362 9.15 2.26 -27.95
N LEU A 363 8.01 1.94 -28.57
CA LEU A 363 7.95 1.58 -29.98
C LEU A 363 8.35 2.74 -30.89
N VAL A 364 8.07 3.99 -30.51
CA VAL A 364 8.57 5.18 -31.21
C VAL A 364 10.10 5.24 -31.14
N LEU A 365 10.68 5.06 -29.94
CA LEU A 365 12.14 5.04 -29.77
C LEU A 365 12.82 3.92 -30.59
N GLN A 366 12.13 2.79 -30.77
CA GLN A 366 12.60 1.67 -31.59
C GLN A 366 12.34 1.85 -33.11
N GLY A 367 11.72 2.96 -33.53
CA GLY A 367 11.35 3.20 -34.93
C GLY A 367 10.20 2.33 -35.47
N LYS A 368 9.45 1.68 -34.57
CA LYS A 368 8.33 0.77 -34.88
C LYS A 368 6.95 1.44 -34.79
N ALA A 369 6.89 2.65 -34.26
CA ALA A 369 5.70 3.49 -34.22
C ALA A 369 6.05 4.91 -34.72
N LYS A 370 5.04 5.64 -35.21
CA LYS A 370 5.16 7.05 -35.57
C LYS A 370 4.65 7.91 -34.43
N HIS A 371 5.31 9.05 -34.23
CA HIS A 371 4.91 10.12 -33.34
C HIS A 371 4.56 11.35 -34.18
N ILE A 372 3.34 11.85 -34.04
CA ILE A 372 2.84 13.04 -34.73
C ILE A 372 2.50 14.06 -33.67
N GLU A 373 3.32 15.10 -33.55
CA GLU A 373 3.17 16.16 -32.55
C GLU A 373 2.14 17.20 -33.01
N PHE A 374 1.37 17.73 -32.07
CA PHE A 374 0.40 18.80 -32.28
C PHE A 374 0.93 20.09 -31.68
N ASN A 375 1.17 21.09 -32.53
CA ASN A 375 1.61 22.41 -32.10
C ASN A 375 0.82 23.51 -32.83
N PRO A 376 -0.09 24.24 -32.15
CA PRO A 376 -0.38 24.15 -30.71
C PRO A 376 -1.12 22.85 -30.31
N PRO A 377 -1.07 22.44 -29.03
CA PRO A 377 -1.89 21.33 -28.53
C PRO A 377 -3.38 21.61 -28.69
N PHE A 378 -4.17 20.54 -28.84
CA PHE A 378 -5.63 20.65 -28.85
C PHE A 378 -6.19 20.42 -27.45
N THR A 379 -6.98 21.35 -26.93
CA THR A 379 -7.64 21.18 -25.62
C THR A 379 -9.03 20.57 -25.81
N ILE A 380 -9.27 19.45 -25.15
CA ILE A 380 -10.59 18.81 -25.02
C ILE A 380 -11.04 18.84 -23.56
N THR A 381 -12.35 18.74 -23.32
CA THR A 381 -12.88 18.68 -21.95
C THR A 381 -13.43 17.29 -21.68
N GLY A 382 -12.93 16.63 -20.64
CA GLY A 382 -13.49 15.38 -20.15
C GLY A 382 -14.11 15.54 -18.77
N VAL A 383 -14.75 14.49 -18.28
CA VAL A 383 -15.32 14.43 -16.92
C VAL A 383 -14.61 13.34 -16.14
N LEU A 384 -14.14 13.67 -14.95
CA LEU A 384 -13.50 12.67 -14.10
C LEU A 384 -14.54 11.69 -13.54
N GLN A 385 -14.31 10.40 -13.74
CA GLN A 385 -15.22 9.31 -13.37
C GLN A 385 -14.46 8.13 -12.75
N PHE A 386 -15.23 7.30 -12.05
CA PHE A 386 -14.80 6.00 -11.55
C PHE A 386 -15.45 4.87 -12.33
N HIS A 387 -14.68 3.84 -12.64
CA HIS A 387 -15.08 2.67 -13.44
C HIS A 387 -14.77 1.37 -12.73
#